data_AF-A0A1E4B127-F1
#
_entry.id   AF-A0A1E4B127-F1
#
_cell.length_a   1.000
_cell.length_b   1.000
_cell.length_c   1.000
_cell.angle_alpha   90.00
_cell.angle_beta   90.00
_cell.angle_gamma   90.00
#
_symmetry.space_group_name_H-M   'P 1'
#
loop_
_entity.id
_entity.type
_entity.pdbx_description
1 polymer ?
#
loop_
_entity_poly.entity_id
_entity_poly.type
_entity_poly.pdbx_seq_one_letter_code
_entity_poly.pdbx_strand_id
1 'polypeptide(L)'
;MSCVFLDTDLSERDYAAIAAAIDQAGFTAVEARAIFKDEVAPAFAANLRSVAGEWAGWPDDFVRERVLAKRGSLVAKALNRLFDRDVLSQEWGKIAACLGDYP
;
A
#
# COMPACT_ATOMS: atom_id res chain seq x y z
N MET A 1 -8.09 -15.01 25.21
CA MET A 1 -7.68 -13.69 25.73
C MET A 1 -6.27 -13.26 25.25
N SER A 2 -5.68 -13.93 24.24
CA SER A 2 -4.37 -13.58 23.65
C SER A 2 -4.45 -12.91 22.28
N CYS A 3 -5.65 -12.76 21.71
CA CYS A 3 -5.90 -11.99 20.47
C CYS A 3 -5.58 -10.49 20.61
N VAL A 4 -5.27 -10.01 21.82
CA VAL A 4 -4.93 -8.61 22.15
C VAL A 4 -3.45 -8.28 21.89
N PHE A 5 -2.64 -9.25 21.44
CA PHE A 5 -1.24 -9.05 20.99
C PHE A 5 -1.09 -9.10 19.46
N LEU A 6 -2.21 -9.05 18.72
CA LEU A 6 -2.20 -9.02 17.26
C LEU A 6 -1.80 -7.62 16.80
N ASP A 7 -0.50 -7.39 16.69
CA ASP A 7 0.04 -6.47 15.69
C ASP A 7 -0.29 -7.13 14.35
N THR A 8 -1.37 -6.71 13.69
CA THR A 8 -1.81 -7.32 12.44
C THR A 8 -0.96 -6.78 11.31
N ASP A 9 0.31 -7.17 11.33
CA ASP A 9 1.14 -7.19 10.13
C ASP A 9 0.40 -7.98 9.05
N LEU A 10 0.46 -7.48 7.81
CA LEU A 10 -0.07 -8.20 6.66
C LEU A 10 0.56 -9.60 6.63
N SER A 11 -0.29 -10.63 6.59
CA SER A 11 0.16 -12.01 6.45
C SER A 11 0.59 -12.30 5.01
N GLU A 12 1.34 -13.38 4.79
CA GLU A 12 1.67 -13.86 3.45
C GLU A 12 0.43 -14.04 2.56
N ARG A 13 -0.71 -14.44 3.17
CA ARG A 13 -1.99 -14.57 2.46
C ARG A 13 -2.51 -13.23 1.98
N ASP A 14 -2.31 -12.16 2.76
CA ASP A 14 -2.75 -10.83 2.39
C ASP A 14 -1.93 -10.30 1.21
N TYR A 15 -0.61 -10.52 1.21
CA TYR A 15 0.24 -10.19 0.06
C TYR A 15 -0.13 -10.99 -1.20
N ALA A 16 -0.43 -12.29 -1.05
CA ALA A 16 -0.90 -13.11 -2.17
C ALA A 16 -2.25 -12.63 -2.72
N ALA A 17 -3.17 -12.21 -1.84
CA ALA A 17 -4.45 -11.65 -2.26
C ALA A 17 -4.28 -10.31 -3.00
N ILE A 18 -3.38 -9.45 -2.53
CA ILE A 18 -3.03 -8.18 -3.21
C ILE A 18 -2.43 -8.47 -4.59
N ALA A 19 -1.49 -9.40 -4.70
CA ALA A 19 -0.88 -9.79 -5.97
C ALA A 19 -1.92 -10.34 -6.95
N ALA A 20 -2.83 -11.21 -6.48
CA ALA A 20 -3.92 -11.73 -7.29
C ALA A 20 -4.88 -10.63 -7.77
N ALA A 21 -5.18 -9.63 -6.92
CA ALA A 21 -6.02 -8.50 -7.30
C ALA A 21 -5.34 -7.61 -8.37
N ILE A 22 -4.02 -7.42 -8.28
CA ILE A 22 -3.22 -6.70 -9.28
C ILE A 22 -3.27 -7.43 -10.62
N ASP A 23 -3.05 -8.74 -10.62
CA ASP A 23 -3.08 -9.58 -11.82
C ASP A 23 -4.47 -9.61 -12.47
N GLN A 24 -5.53 -9.75 -11.67
CA GLN A 24 -6.92 -9.71 -12.14
C GLN A 24 -7.30 -8.34 -12.74
N ALA A 25 -6.71 -7.26 -12.25
CA ALA A 25 -6.89 -5.92 -12.81
C ALA A 25 -6.10 -5.70 -14.10
N GLY A 26 -5.22 -6.64 -14.49
CA GLY A 26 -4.42 -6.59 -15.70
C GLY A 26 -3.23 -5.64 -15.65
N PHE A 27 -2.79 -5.25 -14.44
CA PHE A 27 -1.63 -4.38 -14.27
C PHE A 27 -0.34 -5.18 -14.24
N THR A 28 0.68 -4.70 -14.94
CA THR A 28 2.06 -5.21 -14.78
C THR A 28 2.61 -4.84 -13.39
N ALA A 29 3.63 -5.58 -12.91
CA ALA A 29 4.29 -5.25 -11.66
C ALA A 29 4.85 -3.83 -11.65
N VAL A 30 5.37 -3.34 -12.80
CA VAL A 30 5.89 -1.98 -12.94
C VAL A 30 4.79 -0.94 -12.79
N GLU A 31 3.64 -1.13 -13.44
CA GLU A 31 2.49 -0.21 -13.35
C GLU A 31 1.89 -0.21 -11.95
N ALA A 32 1.70 -1.39 -11.36
CA ALA A 32 1.20 -1.53 -10.00
C ALA A 32 2.13 -0.88 -8.98
N ARG A 33 3.46 -0.97 -9.17
CA ARG A 33 4.44 -0.28 -8.34
C ARG A 33 4.29 1.24 -8.42
N ALA A 34 4.10 1.76 -9.62
CA ALA A 34 3.92 3.18 -9.85
C ALA A 34 2.63 3.68 -9.17
N ILE A 35 1.52 2.96 -9.34
CA ILE A 35 0.23 3.27 -8.69
C ILE A 35 0.37 3.24 -7.17
N PHE A 36 0.97 2.19 -6.61
CA PHE A 36 1.20 2.06 -5.17
C PHE A 36 2.00 3.25 -4.63
N LYS A 37 3.10 3.60 -5.28
CA LYS A 37 4.03 4.63 -4.80
C LYS A 37 3.54 6.06 -5.02
N ASP A 38 2.95 6.34 -6.17
CA ASP A 38 2.63 7.71 -6.60
C ASP A 38 1.15 8.08 -6.41
N GLU A 39 0.25 7.11 -6.22
CA GLU A 39 -1.18 7.36 -6.02
C GLU A 39 -1.67 6.92 -4.63
N VAL A 40 -1.40 5.68 -4.23
CA VAL A 40 -1.92 5.11 -2.97
C VAL A 40 -1.14 5.63 -1.76
N ALA A 41 0.18 5.42 -1.72
CA ALA A 41 0.99 5.78 -0.55
C ALA A 41 0.87 7.27 -0.14
N PRO A 42 0.87 8.27 -1.04
CA PRO A 42 0.66 9.67 -0.64
C PRO A 42 -0.73 9.95 -0.03
N ALA A 43 -1.75 9.18 -0.41
CA ALA A 43 -3.08 9.30 0.17
C ALA A 43 -3.10 8.82 1.63
N PHE A 44 -2.27 7.82 1.97
CA PHE A 44 -2.22 7.20 3.29
C PHE A 44 -0.97 7.57 4.10
N ALA A 45 -0.06 8.42 3.60
CA ALA A 45 1.19 8.81 4.27
C ALA A 45 1.00 9.48 5.65
N ALA A 46 -0.17 10.05 5.93
CA ALA A 46 -0.48 10.55 7.28
C ALA A 46 -0.73 9.42 8.29
N ASN A 47 -1.23 8.28 7.81
CA ASN A 47 -1.58 7.12 8.61
C ASN A 47 -0.31 6.35 9.00
N LEU A 48 0.69 6.32 8.13
CA LEU A 48 2.02 5.78 8.45
C LEU A 48 2.73 6.56 9.56
N ARG A 49 2.40 7.86 9.74
CA ARG A 49 3.00 8.75 10.75
C ARG A 49 2.31 8.72 12.11
N SER A 50 1.14 8.10 12.20
CA SER A 50 0.37 7.97 13.43
C SER A 50 -0.12 6.53 13.50
N VAL A 51 0.70 5.67 14.12
CA VAL A 51 0.32 4.28 14.41
C VAL A 51 -0.84 4.32 15.40
N ALA A 52 -2.05 4.43 14.86
CA ALA A 52 -3.28 4.54 15.64
C ALA A 52 -4.07 3.24 15.48
N GLY A 53 -3.76 2.25 16.32
CA GLY A 53 -4.61 1.07 16.59
C GLY A 53 -4.91 0.15 15.41
N GLU A 54 -5.70 -0.91 15.68
CA GLU A 54 -6.13 -1.91 14.69
C GLU A 54 -6.80 -1.25 13.48
N TRP A 55 -6.15 -1.32 12.31
CA TRP A 55 -6.73 -0.81 11.07
C TRP A 55 -7.65 -1.89 10.49
N ALA A 56 -8.94 -1.83 10.85
CA ALA A 56 -9.95 -2.50 10.04
C ALA A 56 -9.81 -1.98 8.60
N GLY A 57 -9.84 -2.89 7.61
CA GLY A 57 -9.70 -2.53 6.19
C GLY A 57 -10.63 -1.39 5.78
N TRP A 58 -10.18 -0.55 4.85
CA TRP A 58 -10.95 0.60 4.37
C TRP A 58 -11.98 0.17 3.32
N PRO A 59 -13.22 0.70 3.35
CA PRO A 59 -14.16 0.52 2.24
C PRO A 59 -13.58 1.07 0.94
N ASP A 60 -13.83 0.39 -0.18
CA ASP A 60 -13.27 0.75 -1.50
C ASP A 60 -13.57 2.19 -1.91
N ASP A 61 -14.78 2.69 -1.64
CA ASP A 61 -15.18 4.06 -1.98
C ASP A 61 -14.38 5.09 -1.18
N PHE A 62 -14.09 4.81 0.10
CA PHE A 62 -13.25 5.66 0.93
C PHE A 62 -11.82 5.73 0.38
N VAL A 63 -11.25 4.58 0.00
CA VAL A 63 -9.92 4.51 -0.62
C VAL A 63 -9.91 5.32 -1.91
N ARG A 64 -10.90 5.11 -2.78
CA ARG A 64 -11.03 5.79 -4.07
C ARG A 64 -11.09 7.30 -3.92
N GLU A 65 -12.01 7.81 -3.09
CA GLU A 65 -12.17 9.25 -2.87
C GLU A 65 -10.88 9.90 -2.38
N ARG A 66 -10.20 9.23 -1.45
CA ARG A 66 -8.97 9.74 -0.86
C ARG A 66 -7.81 9.78 -1.87
N VAL A 67 -7.66 8.72 -2.67
CA VAL A 67 -6.66 8.69 -3.76
C VAL A 67 -6.95 9.78 -4.78
N LEU A 68 -8.21 9.91 -5.23
CA LEU A 68 -8.61 10.93 -6.20
C LEU A 68 -8.36 12.35 -5.69
N ALA A 69 -8.65 12.63 -4.41
CA ALA A 69 -8.41 13.93 -3.80
C ALA A 69 -6.90 14.32 -3.76
N LYS A 70 -5.99 13.34 -3.84
CA LYS A 70 -4.54 13.56 -3.82
C LYS A 70 -3.85 13.37 -5.17
N ARG A 71 -4.57 12.87 -6.19
CA ARG A 71 -4.05 12.43 -7.50
C ARG A 71 -3.29 13.50 -8.31
N GLY A 72 -3.40 14.79 -7.96
CA GLY A 72 -2.66 15.90 -8.58
C GLY A 72 -1.67 16.65 -7.66
N SER A 73 -1.54 16.27 -6.39
CA SER A 73 -0.73 17.03 -5.43
C SER A 73 0.76 16.71 -5.54
N LEU A 74 1.53 17.61 -6.15
CA LEU A 74 3.00 17.49 -6.24
C LEU A 74 3.67 17.51 -4.86
N VAL A 75 3.12 18.27 -3.91
CA VAL A 75 3.62 18.34 -2.53
C VAL A 75 3.44 17.01 -1.80
N ALA A 76 2.26 16.37 -1.93
CA ALA A 76 2.01 15.06 -1.32
C ALA A 76 2.94 13.99 -1.90
N LYS A 77 3.15 13.99 -3.24
CA LYS A 77 4.08 13.08 -3.91
C LYS A 77 5.53 13.29 -3.47
N ALA A 78 5.97 14.55 -3.33
CA ALA A 78 7.33 14.87 -2.91
C ALA A 78 7.61 14.46 -1.45
N LEU A 79 6.67 14.74 -0.54
CA LEU A 79 6.77 14.32 0.86
C LEU A 79 6.82 12.79 0.98
N ASN A 80 5.92 12.06 0.29
CA ASN A 80 5.93 10.60 0.30
C ASN A 80 7.25 10.00 -0.22
N ARG A 81 7.84 10.63 -1.25
CA ARG A 81 9.12 10.20 -1.83
C ARG A 81 10.33 10.41 -0.92
N LEU A 82 10.23 11.25 0.10
CA LEU A 82 11.34 11.58 1.00
C LEU A 82 11.30 10.77 2.31
N PHE A 83 10.11 10.44 2.81
CA PHE A 83 9.97 9.91 4.17
C PHE A 83 9.75 8.40 4.25
N ASP A 84 9.14 7.77 3.24
CA ASP A 84 8.70 6.36 3.33
C ASP A 84 9.37 5.45 2.27
N ARG A 85 10.49 5.88 1.68
CA ARG A 85 11.14 5.14 0.58
C ARG A 85 11.53 3.71 0.95
N ASP A 86 12.11 3.52 2.12
CA ASP A 86 12.63 2.22 2.53
C ASP A 86 11.50 1.28 2.97
N VAL A 87 10.53 1.81 3.74
CA VAL A 87 9.33 1.05 4.16
C VAL A 87 8.50 0.64 2.94
N LEU A 88 8.18 1.57 2.04
CA LEU A 88 7.42 1.25 0.82
C LEU A 88 8.17 0.28 -0.10
N SER A 89 9.51 0.32 -0.11
CA SER A 89 10.31 -0.62 -0.90
C SER A 89 10.30 -2.02 -0.30
N GLN A 90 10.34 -2.15 1.03
CA GLN A 90 10.22 -3.44 1.72
C GLN A 90 8.84 -4.05 1.52
N GLU A 91 7.78 -3.26 1.71
CA GLU A 91 6.39 -3.71 1.51
C GLU A 91 6.13 -4.10 0.05
N TRP A 92 6.65 -3.30 -0.90
CA TRP A 92 6.57 -3.66 -2.31
C TRP A 92 7.33 -4.96 -2.63
N GLY A 93 8.47 -5.21 -1.98
CA GLY A 93 9.25 -6.43 -2.18
C GLY A 93 8.45 -7.71 -1.89
N LYS A 94 7.61 -7.68 -0.85
CA LYS A 94 6.72 -8.80 -0.48
C LYS A 94 5.62 -9.03 -1.52
N ILE A 95 5.02 -7.95 -2.05
CA ILE A 95 4.01 -8.03 -3.13
C ILE A 95 4.66 -8.55 -4.43
N ALA A 96 5.82 -8.01 -4.79
CA ALA A 96 6.53 -8.37 -6.02
C ALA A 96 6.97 -9.84 -6.02
N ALA A 97 7.38 -10.38 -4.87
CA ALA A 97 7.69 -11.80 -4.74
C ALA A 97 6.48 -12.69 -5.07
N CYS A 98 5.26 -12.27 -4.73
CA CYS A 98 4.02 -12.99 -5.05
C CYS A 98 3.60 -12.85 -6.53
N LEU A 99 3.98 -11.77 -7.21
CA LEU A 99 3.71 -11.55 -8.64
C LEU A 99 4.65 -12.35 -9.56
N GLY A 100 5.68 -13.01 -9.00
CA GLY A 100 6.66 -13.78 -9.77
C GLY A 100 7.66 -12.91 -10.56
N ASP A 101 7.73 -11.62 -10.25
CA ASP A 101 8.49 -10.60 -11.00
C ASP A 101 9.59 -9.98 -10.11
N TYR A 102 10.34 -10.85 -9.43
CA TYR A 102 11.52 -10.48 -8.62
C TYR A 102 12.79 -10.76 -9.46
N PRO A 103 13.65 -9.76 -9.73
CA PRO A 103 14.98 -10.03 -10.26
C PRO A 103 15.88 -10.73 -9.24
#